data_AF-A0A6P0TKY7-F1
#
_entry.id   AF-A0A6P0TKY7-F1
#
_cell.length_a   1.000
_cell.length_b   1.000
_cell.length_c   1.000
_cell.angle_alpha   90.00
_cell.angle_beta   90.00
_cell.angle_gamma   90.00
#
_symmetry.space_group_name_H-M   'P 1'
#
loop_
_entity.id
_entity.type
_entity.pdbx_description
1 polymer ?
#
loop_
_entity_poly.entity_id
_entity_poly.type
_entity_poly.pdbx_seq_one_letter_code
_entity_poly.pdbx_strand_id
1 'polypeptide(L)' 'MLDPTKPQITYFSSPEIVEIKQDVQVMDKGWCTFQGTLWACQLRQTSLASIGAGEKAIAIGRKGTTLLIQALAIDR' A
#
# COMPACT_ATOMS: atom_id res chain seq x y z
N MET A 1 -19.01 4.69 -21.98
CA MET A 1 -19.37 3.67 -20.98
C MET A 1 -18.12 3.36 -20.17
N LEU A 2 -18.18 3.44 -18.83
CA LEU A 2 -17.10 2.98 -17.95
C LEU A 2 -17.08 1.44 -17.99
N ASP A 3 -15.96 0.85 -18.38
CA ASP A 3 -15.80 -0.61 -18.43
C ASP A 3 -15.60 -1.12 -16.98
N PRO A 4 -16.59 -1.81 -16.38
CA PRO A 4 -16.55 -2.21 -14.97
C PRO A 4 -15.60 -3.39 -14.72
N THR A 5 -14.97 -3.94 -15.78
CA THR A 5 -14.05 -5.08 -15.68
C THR A 5 -12.64 -4.67 -15.24
N LYS A 6 -12.30 -3.38 -15.27
CA LYS A 6 -11.01 -2.89 -14.78
C LYS A 6 -11.09 -2.67 -13.27
N PRO A 7 -10.29 -3.38 -12.45
CA PRO A 7 -10.27 -3.15 -11.01
C PRO A 7 -9.90 -1.70 -10.71
N GLN A 8 -10.89 -0.92 -10.27
CA GLN A 8 -10.75 0.49 -9.97
C GLN A 8 -10.08 0.67 -8.60
N ILE A 9 -9.21 1.68 -8.52
CA ILE A 9 -8.59 2.07 -7.26
C ILE A 9 -9.58 2.97 -6.50
N THR A 10 -9.85 2.63 -5.25
CA THR A 10 -10.58 3.49 -4.31
C THR A 10 -9.59 4.13 -3.37
N TYR A 11 -9.44 5.46 -3.43
CA TYR A 11 -8.57 6.21 -2.53
C TYR A 11 -9.28 6.49 -1.20
N PHE A 12 -8.51 6.50 -0.11
CA PHE A 12 -9.02 6.89 1.20
C PHE A 12 -9.12 8.42 1.30
N SER A 13 -10.14 8.91 2.01
CA SER A 13 -10.32 10.35 2.27
C SER A 13 -9.30 10.91 3.25
N SER A 14 -8.72 10.05 4.08
CA SER A 14 -7.57 10.35 4.92
C SER A 14 -6.52 9.26 4.72
N PRO A 15 -5.26 9.60 4.41
CA PRO A 15 -4.17 8.64 4.46
C PRO A 15 -3.99 8.10 5.89
N GLU A 16 -3.70 6.82 6.03
CA GLU A 16 -3.48 6.17 7.34
C GLU A 16 -2.12 5.48 7.37
N ILE A 17 -1.44 5.55 8.52
CA ILE A 17 -0.14 4.88 8.70
C ILE A 17 -0.37 3.39 8.89
N VAL A 18 0.35 2.58 8.11
CA VAL A 18 0.40 1.13 8.21
C VAL A 18 1.79 0.67 8.57
N GLU A 19 1.86 -0.46 9.27
CA GLU A 19 3.13 -1.13 9.58
C GLU A 19 3.35 -2.27 8.59
N ILE A 20 4.50 -2.30 7.94
CA ILE A 20 4.85 -3.35 6.99
C ILE A 20 5.31 -4.60 7.74
N LYS A 21 4.69 -5.75 7.44
CA LYS A 21 4.98 -7.04 8.09
C LYS A 21 5.87 -7.94 7.23
N GLN A 22 5.94 -7.70 5.93
CA GLN A 22 6.82 -8.37 4.99
C GLN A 22 7.35 -7.35 3.98
N ASP A 23 8.59 -7.50 3.55
CA ASP A 23 9.18 -6.67 2.49
C ASP A 23 8.24 -6.53 1.29
N VAL A 24 7.98 -5.29 0.86
CA VAL A 24 7.12 -4.97 -0.29
C VAL A 24 7.96 -4.32 -1.36
N GLN A 25 8.11 -4.97 -2.51
CA GLN A 25 8.80 -4.41 -3.66
C GLN A 25 7.81 -3.79 -4.65
N VAL A 26 8.29 -2.90 -5.53
CA VAL A 26 7.49 -2.41 -6.66
C VAL A 26 7.05 -3.61 -7.52
N MET A 27 5.76 -3.65 -7.85
CA MET A 27 5.08 -4.75 -8.57
C MET A 27 4.81 -6.04 -7.77
N ASP A 28 5.42 -6.22 -6.60
CA ASP A 28 5.11 -7.34 -5.70
C ASP A 28 4.04 -6.98 -4.65
N LYS A 29 3.44 -8.03 -4.08
CA LYS A 29 2.56 -7.90 -2.92
C LYS A 29 3.32 -8.34 -1.67
N GLY A 30 3.12 -7.60 -0.58
CA GLY A 30 3.47 -8.07 0.75
C GLY A 30 2.29 -7.93 1.71
N TRP A 31 2.60 -7.86 3.00
CA TRP A 31 1.61 -7.74 4.05
C TRP A 31 1.87 -6.53 4.92
N CYS A 32 0.81 -5.84 5.33
CA CYS A 32 0.88 -4.78 6.32
C CYS A 32 -0.26 -4.89 7.34
N THR A 33 -0.10 -4.21 8.46
CA THR A 33 -1.16 -4.03 9.45
C THR A 33 -1.83 -2.68 9.26
N PHE A 34 -3.13 -2.71 9.03
CA PHE A 34 -4.01 -1.56 8.91
C PHE A 34 -5.12 -1.70 9.95
N GLN A 35 -5.22 -0.73 10.86
CA GLN A 35 -6.20 -0.74 11.96
C GLN A 35 -6.18 -2.04 12.80
N GLY A 36 -4.98 -2.57 13.08
CA GLY A 36 -4.79 -3.81 13.84
C GLY A 36 -5.11 -5.10 13.07
N THR A 37 -5.53 -5.01 11.81
CA THR A 37 -5.83 -6.18 10.96
C THR A 37 -4.73 -6.37 9.90
N LEU A 38 -4.42 -7.63 9.56
CA LEU A 38 -3.46 -7.95 8.51
C LEU A 38 -4.12 -7.81 7.12
N TRP A 39 -3.46 -7.09 6.21
CA TRP A 39 -3.92 -6.84 4.85
C TRP A 39 -2.83 -7.13 3.83
N ALA A 40 -3.20 -7.66 2.68
CA ALA A 40 -2.32 -7.66 1.52
C ALA A 40 -2.08 -6.20 1.08
N CYS A 41 -0.84 -5.84 0.79
CA CYS A 41 -0.49 -4.49 0.36
C CYS A 41 0.45 -4.52 -0.85
N GLN A 42 0.39 -3.44 -1.62
CA GLN A 42 1.22 -3.23 -2.79
C GLN A 42 1.77 -1.82 -2.78
N LEU A 43 3.08 -1.70 -3.00
CA LEU A 43 3.74 -0.42 -3.16
C LEU A 43 3.23 0.24 -4.44
N ARG A 44 2.63 1.43 -4.29
CA ARG A 44 2.35 2.28 -5.45
C ARG A 44 3.70 2.58 -6.12
N GLN A 45 3.76 2.43 -7.44
CA GLN A 45 4.95 2.79 -8.22
C GLN A 45 5.38 4.23 -7.86
N THR A 46 6.51 4.32 -7.15
CA THR A 46 7.22 5.55 -6.81
C THR A 46 8.70 5.35 -7.15
N SER A 47 9.54 6.36 -6.95
CA SER A 47 11.00 6.27 -7.12
C SER A 47 11.68 5.30 -6.13
N LEU A 48 10.93 4.69 -5.21
CA LEU A 48 11.44 3.75 -4.22
C LEU A 48 11.32 2.30 -4.73
N ALA A 49 12.37 1.50 -4.58
CA ALA A 49 12.38 0.11 -5.05
C ALA A 49 11.64 -0.87 -4.11
N SER A 50 11.69 -0.63 -2.80
CA SER A 50 11.09 -1.50 -1.78
C SER A 50 10.88 -0.79 -0.45
N ILE A 51 9.91 -1.26 0.34
CA ILE A 51 9.73 -0.93 1.76
C ILE A 51 9.99 -2.20 2.57
N GLY A 52 10.86 -2.12 3.56
CA GLY A 52 11.26 -3.24 4.40
C GLY A 52 10.22 -3.62 5.46
N ALA A 53 10.28 -4.86 5.93
CA ALA A 53 9.52 -5.30 7.10
C ALA A 53 9.90 -4.47 8.35
N GLY A 54 8.88 -4.08 9.12
CA GLY A 54 8.99 -3.18 10.27
C GLY A 54 8.95 -1.69 9.93
N GLU A 55 9.11 -1.32 8.65
CA GLU A 55 8.97 0.08 8.24
C GLU A 55 7.50 0.51 8.27
N LYS A 56 7.30 1.83 8.36
CA LYS A 56 5.96 2.44 8.29
C LYS A 56 5.72 2.99 6.89
N ALA A 57 4.51 2.81 6.41
CA ALA A 57 4.05 3.36 5.14
C ALA A 57 2.69 4.06 5.33
N ILE A 58 2.25 4.77 4.31
CA ILE A 58 0.91 5.37 4.24
C ILE A 58 0.04 4.51 3.33
N ALA A 59 -1.06 3.98 3.84
CA ALA A 59 -2.13 3.46 3.00
C ALA A 59 -2.92 4.64 2.41
N ILE A 60 -2.92 4.74 1.08
CA ILE A 60 -3.57 5.81 0.32
C ILE A 60 -4.89 5.36 -0.32
N GLY A 61 -5.14 4.05 -0.34
CA GLY A 61 -6.33 3.48 -0.94
C GLY A 61 -6.27 1.96 -1.00
N ARG A 62 -7.18 1.38 -1.77
CA ARG A 62 -7.26 -0.06 -2.01
C ARG A 62 -7.65 -0.37 -3.45
N LYS A 63 -7.19 -1.52 -3.94
CA LYS A 63 -7.56 -2.13 -5.21
C LYS A 63 -8.08 -3.54 -4.91
N GLY A 64 -9.40 -3.68 -4.82
CA GLY A 64 -10.03 -4.91 -4.32
C GLY A 64 -9.63 -5.19 -2.87
N THR A 65 -8.97 -6.33 -2.63
CA THR A 65 -8.50 -6.77 -1.30
C THR A 65 -7.07 -6.36 -0.98
N THR A 66 -6.41 -5.61 -1.87
CA THR A 66 -5.02 -5.17 -1.69
C THR A 66 -4.99 -3.68 -1.37
N LEU A 67 -4.35 -3.30 -0.26
CA LEU A 67 -4.08 -1.91 0.08
C LEU A 67 -2.98 -1.36 -0.82
N LEU A 68 -3.16 -0.13 -1.29
CA LEU A 68 -2.13 0.62 -1.96
C LEU A 68 -1.41 1.45 -0.91
N ILE A 69 -0.10 1.24 -0.82
CA ILE A 69 0.75 1.89 0.17
C ILE A 69 1.81 2.74 -0.52
N GLN A 70 2.22 3.79 0.15
CA GLN A 70 3.31 4.67 -0.26
C GLN A 70 4.26 4.80 0.92
N ALA A 71 5.57 4.76 0.66
CA ALA A 71 6.55 4.98 1.71
C ALA A 71 6.33 6.36 2.32
N LEU A 72 6.42 6.44 3.65
CA LEU A 72 6.65 7.74 4.29
C LEU A 72 7.96 8.26 3.70
N ALA A 73 7.96 9.49 3.18
CA ALA A 73 9.22 10.13 2.81
C ALA A 73 10.04 10.22 4.10
N ILE A 74 10.97 9.27 4.28
CA ILE A 74 11.97 9.37 5.33
C ILE A 74 12.97 10.35 4.75
N ASP A 75 12.89 11.59 5.23
CA ASP A 75 13.99 12.55 5.16
C ASP A 75 15.24 11.76 5.61
N ARG A 76 16.12 11.45 4.66
CA ARG A 76 17.42 10.85 4.94
C ARG A 76 18.42 11.97 5.18
#